data_AF-A0A2M8D118-F1
#
_entry.id   AF-A0A2M8D118-F1
#
_cell.length_a   1.000
_cell.length_b   1.000
_cell.length_c   1.000
_cell.angle_alpha   90.00
_cell.angle_beta   90.00
_cell.angle_gamma   90.00
#
_symmetry.space_group_name_H-M   'P 1'
#
loop_
_entity.id
_entity.type
_entity.pdbx_description
1 polymer ?
#
loop_
_entity_poly.entity_id
_entity_poly.type
_entity_poly.pdbx_seq_one_letter_code
_entity_poly.pdbx_strand_id
1 'polypeptide(L)'
;MNLLKTLCLIIFLTGIGALPASAQTPIGKEQASNFYNSCKSRQDPRMTPQIQDDFCACTATHMMATMSIEDIQIMTGNTPEAKTMQNKMLLDVYTPCMNYPTQSLVKGECQKNAAIAKASKENLCNCMAEKTGLWFTKEGRALMQRVINENPDVFDPIDPVMESPEFKTQSYNNMLACMAGGHK
;
A
#
# COMPACT_ATOMS: atom_id res chain seq x y z
N MET A 1 -12.32 76.37 -27.26
CA MET A 1 -11.83 76.48 -25.87
C MET A 1 -12.79 75.70 -24.98
N ASN A 2 -12.48 74.65 -24.22
CA ASN A 2 -11.29 73.86 -23.86
C ASN A 2 -11.90 72.51 -23.40
N LEU A 3 -11.58 71.34 -23.98
CA LEU A 3 -10.46 70.43 -23.65
C LEU A 3 -10.17 70.23 -22.15
N LEU A 4 -9.85 68.95 -21.81
CA LEU A 4 -9.17 68.46 -20.59
C LEU A 4 -10.05 68.38 -19.32
N LYS A 5 -10.40 67.21 -18.76
CA LYS A 5 -9.58 66.32 -17.88
C LYS A 5 -10.62 65.64 -16.95
N THR A 6 -10.64 64.37 -16.55
CA THR A 6 -9.65 63.30 -16.47
C THR A 6 -10.40 61.98 -16.39
N LEU A 7 -10.01 61.07 -17.27
CA LEU A 7 -10.35 59.66 -17.31
C LEU A 7 -9.59 58.96 -16.16
N CYS A 8 -10.26 58.51 -15.09
CA CYS A 8 -9.68 57.57 -14.13
C CYS A 8 -10.12 56.16 -14.50
N LEU A 9 -9.54 55.66 -15.60
CA LEU A 9 -9.59 54.28 -16.01
C LEU A 9 -8.69 53.48 -15.05
N ILE A 10 -9.26 52.94 -13.98
CA ILE A 10 -8.57 51.98 -13.11
C ILE A 10 -8.46 50.68 -13.89
N ILE A 11 -7.36 50.54 -14.63
CA ILE A 11 -6.89 49.27 -15.18
C ILE A 11 -6.40 48.46 -13.97
N PHE A 12 -7.27 47.66 -13.36
CA PHE A 12 -6.84 46.53 -12.56
C PHE A 12 -6.19 45.53 -13.52
N LEU A 13 -4.85 45.59 -13.61
CA LEU A 13 -4.05 44.54 -14.20
C LEU A 13 -4.37 43.23 -13.47
N THR A 14 -5.22 42.42 -14.08
CA THR A 14 -5.39 41.01 -13.79
C THR A 14 -4.11 40.29 -14.21
N GLY A 15 -3.08 40.39 -13.37
CA GLY A 15 -1.92 39.51 -13.41
C GLY A 15 -2.33 38.11 -13.01
N ILE A 16 -3.03 37.41 -13.91
CA ILE A 16 -3.21 35.96 -13.83
C ILE A 16 -1.83 35.38 -14.15
N GLY A 17 -0.98 35.30 -13.14
CA GLY A 17 0.20 34.45 -13.18
C GLY A 17 -0.31 33.02 -13.36
N ALA A 18 -0.25 32.51 -14.59
CA ALA A 18 -0.45 31.10 -14.85
C ALA A 18 0.62 30.35 -14.05
N LEU A 19 0.24 29.82 -12.89
CA LEU A 19 1.07 28.84 -12.20
C LEU A 19 1.34 27.72 -13.21
N PRO A 20 2.60 27.33 -13.43
CA PRO A 20 2.88 26.20 -14.29
C PRO A 20 2.15 25.00 -13.70
N ALA A 21 1.15 24.50 -14.44
CA ALA A 21 0.58 23.20 -14.16
C ALA A 21 1.70 22.19 -14.42
N SER A 22 2.36 21.72 -13.36
CA SER A 22 3.30 20.62 -13.45
C SER A 22 2.50 19.41 -13.92
N ALA A 23 2.58 19.10 -15.22
CA ALA A 23 1.99 17.90 -15.76
C ALA A 23 2.66 16.69 -15.09
N GLN A 24 1.87 15.87 -14.39
CA GLN A 24 2.39 14.63 -13.79
C GLN A 24 2.70 13.63 -14.91
N THR A 25 3.95 13.18 -14.98
CA THR A 25 4.40 12.23 -15.99
C THR A 25 3.99 10.82 -15.56
N PRO A 26 3.13 10.12 -16.33
CA PRO A 26 2.70 8.77 -15.97
C PRO A 26 3.88 7.78 -15.95
N ILE A 27 3.81 6.79 -15.05
CA ILE A 27 4.78 5.69 -15.04
C ILE A 27 4.50 4.74 -16.21
N GLY A 28 5.51 4.56 -17.07
CA GLY A 28 5.46 3.67 -18.21
C GLY A 28 5.75 2.21 -17.87
N LYS A 29 5.55 1.33 -18.87
CA LYS A 29 5.81 -0.12 -18.75
C LYS A 29 7.26 -0.44 -18.42
N GLU A 30 8.21 0.34 -18.94
CA GLU A 30 9.63 0.14 -18.68
C GLU A 30 9.96 0.38 -17.20
N GLN A 31 9.49 1.49 -16.63
CA GLN A 31 9.68 1.81 -15.22
C GLN A 31 9.02 0.76 -14.31
N ALA A 32 7.82 0.30 -14.66
CA ALA A 32 7.13 -0.75 -13.92
C ALA A 32 7.86 -2.10 -13.98
N SER A 33 8.40 -2.46 -15.15
CA SER A 33 9.22 -3.67 -15.32
C SER A 33 10.50 -3.59 -14.48
N ASN A 34 11.16 -2.43 -14.46
CA ASN A 34 12.34 -2.20 -13.62
C ASN A 34 12.02 -2.32 -12.13
N PHE A 35 10.89 -1.76 -11.69
CA PHE A 35 10.41 -1.90 -10.33
C PHE A 35 10.12 -3.36 -9.97
N TYR A 36 9.40 -4.09 -10.82
CA TYR A 36 9.12 -5.52 -10.64
C TYR A 36 10.41 -6.35 -10.50
N ASN A 37 11.37 -6.16 -11.39
CA ASN A 37 12.64 -6.88 -11.37
C ASN A 37 13.46 -6.56 -10.11
N SER A 38 13.50 -5.28 -9.72
CA SER A 38 14.16 -4.85 -8.48
C SER A 38 13.49 -5.48 -7.25
N CYS A 39 12.16 -5.44 -7.18
CA CYS A 39 11.36 -6.04 -6.11
C CYS A 39 11.67 -7.54 -5.95
N LYS A 40 11.76 -8.30 -7.05
CA LYS A 40 12.09 -9.73 -7.02
C LYS A 40 13.54 -10.04 -6.69
N SER A 41 14.46 -9.14 -7.02
CA SER A 41 15.90 -9.37 -6.80
C SER A 41 16.30 -9.40 -5.32
N ARG A 42 15.45 -8.89 -4.42
CA ARG A 42 15.70 -8.80 -2.98
C ARG A 42 14.66 -9.63 -2.22
N GLN A 43 14.95 -10.90 -2.01
CA GLN A 43 14.03 -11.81 -1.33
C GLN A 43 13.67 -11.28 0.07
N ASP A 44 12.38 -11.08 0.33
CA ASP A 44 11.89 -10.79 1.67
C ASP A 44 11.76 -12.11 2.46
N PRO A 45 12.34 -12.20 3.67
CA PRO A 45 12.30 -13.43 4.47
C PRO A 45 10.89 -13.84 4.93
N ARG A 46 9.89 -12.94 4.84
CA ARG A 46 8.49 -13.19 5.20
C ARG A 46 7.67 -13.82 4.08
N MET A 47 8.20 -13.83 2.86
CA MET A 47 7.51 -14.33 1.66
C MET A 47 8.24 -15.53 1.06
N THR A 48 7.50 -16.44 0.45
CA THR A 48 8.10 -17.41 -0.49
C THR A 48 8.44 -16.72 -1.80
N PRO A 49 9.32 -17.29 -2.65
CA PRO A 49 9.63 -16.72 -3.96
C PRO A 49 8.39 -16.50 -4.83
N GLN A 50 7.43 -17.43 -4.80
CA GLN A 50 6.18 -17.30 -5.57
C GLN A 50 5.30 -16.16 -5.04
N ILE A 51 5.12 -16.06 -3.72
CA ILE A 51 4.35 -14.99 -3.11
C ILE A 51 4.97 -13.61 -3.39
N GLN A 52 6.30 -13.53 -3.37
CA GLN A 52 7.00 -12.30 -3.73
C GLN A 52 6.83 -11.95 -5.21
N ASP A 53 6.87 -12.94 -6.12
CA ASP A 53 6.58 -12.72 -7.54
C ASP A 53 5.19 -12.10 -7.75
N ASP A 54 4.16 -12.69 -7.13
CA ASP A 54 2.78 -12.22 -7.21
C ASP A 54 2.62 -10.81 -6.61
N PHE A 55 3.25 -10.57 -5.46
CA PHE A 55 3.27 -9.25 -4.81
C PHE A 55 3.96 -8.20 -5.68
N CYS A 56 5.14 -8.49 -6.23
CA CYS A 56 5.89 -7.58 -7.08
C CYS A 56 5.14 -7.26 -8.39
N ALA A 57 4.46 -8.26 -8.99
CA ALA A 57 3.67 -8.06 -10.20
C ALA A 57 2.45 -7.16 -9.95
N CYS A 58 1.73 -7.42 -8.84
CA CYS A 58 0.59 -6.61 -8.43
C CYS A 58 1.02 -5.16 -8.13
N THR A 59 2.08 -4.98 -7.34
CA THR A 59 2.56 -3.64 -6.95
C THR A 59 3.09 -2.86 -8.16
N ALA A 60 3.77 -3.48 -9.11
CA ALA A 60 4.18 -2.82 -10.35
C ALA A 60 2.98 -2.28 -11.14
N THR A 61 1.89 -3.05 -11.20
CA THR A 61 0.64 -2.64 -11.86
C THR A 61 -0.01 -1.45 -11.15
N HIS A 62 -0.11 -1.51 -9.82
CA HIS A 62 -0.66 -0.40 -9.06
C HIS A 62 0.22 0.85 -9.11
N MET A 63 1.54 0.70 -9.13
CA MET A 63 2.48 1.81 -9.28
C MET A 63 2.23 2.58 -10.59
N MET A 64 2.03 1.87 -11.70
CA MET A 64 1.64 2.49 -12.98
C MET A 64 0.33 3.26 -12.90
N ALA A 65 -0.63 2.75 -12.14
CA ALA A 65 -1.98 3.30 -12.07
C ALA A 65 -2.11 4.49 -11.12
N THR A 66 -1.28 4.57 -10.07
CA THR A 66 -1.49 5.51 -8.97
C THR A 66 -0.33 6.49 -8.75
N MET A 67 0.84 6.26 -9.35
CA MET A 67 2.02 7.10 -9.16
C MET A 67 2.52 7.74 -10.47
N SER A 68 3.17 8.89 -10.31
CA SER A 68 3.89 9.60 -11.38
C SER A 68 5.42 9.49 -11.19
N ILE A 69 6.19 9.84 -12.22
CA ILE A 69 7.66 9.91 -12.11
C ILE A 69 8.07 10.93 -11.04
N GLU A 70 7.37 12.07 -10.97
CA GLU A 70 7.62 13.12 -10.00
C GLU A 70 7.36 12.63 -8.56
N ASP A 71 6.31 11.84 -8.33
CA ASP A 71 6.04 11.23 -7.03
C ASP A 71 7.25 10.37 -6.58
N ILE A 72 7.78 9.54 -7.48
CA ILE A 72 8.93 8.67 -7.19
C ILE A 72 10.19 9.47 -6.90
N GLN A 73 10.41 10.57 -7.63
CA GLN A 73 11.55 11.46 -7.38
C GLN A 73 11.45 12.12 -6.00
N ILE A 74 10.27 12.62 -5.63
CA ILE A 74 10.00 13.26 -4.33
C ILE A 74 10.26 12.29 -3.17
N MET A 75 9.90 11.00 -3.31
CA MET A 75 10.08 9.98 -2.27
C MET A 75 11.53 9.76 -1.83
N THR A 76 12.51 10.14 -2.64
CA THR A 76 13.93 9.93 -2.34
C THR A 76 14.49 10.93 -1.30
N GLY A 77 13.73 11.98 -0.98
CA GLY A 77 14.11 12.99 0.00
C GLY A 77 13.76 12.62 1.45
N ASN A 78 14.12 13.51 2.38
CA ASN A 78 13.76 13.45 3.80
C ASN A 78 12.84 14.61 4.21
N THR A 79 11.91 14.99 3.33
CA THR A 79 10.97 16.10 3.56
C THR A 79 9.57 15.58 3.91
N PRO A 80 8.68 16.42 4.47
CA PRO A 80 7.28 16.05 4.68
C PRO A 80 6.57 15.59 3.39
N GLU A 81 6.93 16.17 2.25
CA GLU A 81 6.42 15.78 0.93
C GLU A 81 6.92 14.39 0.54
N ALA A 82 8.20 14.08 0.80
CA ALA A 82 8.76 12.75 0.60
C ALA A 82 8.00 11.70 1.42
N LYS A 83 7.75 11.99 2.71
CA LYS A 83 6.94 11.11 3.58
C LYS A 83 5.51 10.95 3.06
N THR A 84 4.90 12.01 2.53
CA THR A 84 3.56 11.95 1.94
C THR A 84 3.53 11.00 0.74
N MET A 85 4.53 11.06 -0.14
CA MET A 85 4.62 10.15 -1.29
C MET A 85 4.98 8.72 -0.89
N GLN A 86 5.79 8.52 0.15
CA GLN A 86 6.04 7.19 0.72
C GLN A 86 4.75 6.58 1.29
N ASN A 87 3.95 7.36 2.02
CA ASN A 87 2.65 6.93 2.52
C ASN A 87 1.68 6.61 1.36
N LYS A 88 1.68 7.42 0.30
CA LYS A 88 0.93 7.13 -0.94
C LYS A 88 1.34 5.79 -1.54
N MET A 89 2.63 5.49 -1.62
CA MET A 89 3.12 4.18 -2.10
C MET A 89 2.59 3.03 -1.21
N LEU A 90 2.70 3.15 0.11
CA LEU A 90 2.21 2.13 1.03
C LEU A 90 0.70 1.87 0.86
N LEU A 91 -0.09 2.94 0.73
CA LEU A 91 -1.55 2.86 0.71
C LEU A 91 -2.13 2.47 -0.66
N ASP A 92 -1.58 3.00 -1.74
CA ASP A 92 -2.19 2.92 -3.06
C ASP A 92 -1.42 1.99 -4.00
N VAL A 93 -0.18 1.60 -3.64
CA VAL A 93 0.63 0.61 -4.37
C VAL A 93 0.71 -0.71 -3.60
N TYR A 94 1.14 -0.69 -2.34
CA TYR A 94 1.41 -1.93 -1.59
C TYR A 94 0.14 -2.55 -1.02
N THR A 95 -0.67 -1.76 -0.33
CA THR A 95 -1.85 -2.27 0.40
C THR A 95 -2.82 -3.09 -0.44
N PRO A 96 -3.16 -2.71 -1.69
CA PRO A 96 -4.02 -3.53 -2.56
C PRO A 96 -3.45 -4.93 -2.84
N CYS A 97 -2.13 -5.07 -2.77
CA CYS A 97 -1.39 -6.30 -3.03
C CYS A 97 -1.03 -7.08 -1.77
N MET A 98 -1.33 -6.54 -0.57
CA MET A 98 -0.93 -7.13 0.71
C MET A 98 -1.62 -8.46 1.03
N ASN A 99 -2.65 -8.86 0.27
CA ASN A 99 -3.22 -10.20 0.36
C ASN A 99 -2.14 -11.30 0.28
N TYR A 100 -1.20 -11.20 -0.65
CA TYR A 100 -0.16 -12.21 -0.84
C TYR A 100 0.77 -12.37 0.39
N PRO A 101 1.48 -11.31 0.87
CA PRO A 101 2.29 -11.43 2.07
C PRO A 101 1.46 -11.76 3.32
N THR A 102 0.23 -11.25 3.43
CA THR A 102 -0.66 -11.57 4.56
C THR A 102 -0.95 -13.07 4.63
N GLN A 103 -1.25 -13.72 3.49
CA GLN A 103 -1.45 -15.16 3.45
C GLN A 103 -0.20 -15.92 3.92
N SER A 104 0.98 -15.55 3.41
CA SER A 104 2.26 -16.18 3.78
C SER A 104 2.54 -16.06 5.29
N LEU A 105 2.40 -14.86 5.84
CA LEU A 105 2.63 -14.55 7.25
C LEU A 105 1.65 -15.31 8.15
N VAL A 106 0.35 -15.24 7.86
CA VAL A 106 -0.69 -15.92 8.64
C VAL A 106 -0.51 -17.44 8.58
N LYS A 107 -0.21 -18.00 7.41
CA LYS A 107 0.06 -19.43 7.27
C LYS A 107 1.27 -19.84 8.12
N GLY A 108 2.36 -19.08 8.03
CA GLY A 108 3.60 -19.34 8.78
C GLY A 108 3.38 -19.33 10.28
N GLU A 109 2.70 -18.31 10.81
CA GLU A 109 2.38 -18.22 12.25
C GLU A 109 1.43 -19.33 12.71
N CYS A 110 0.41 -19.65 11.91
CA CYS A 110 -0.48 -20.76 12.19
C CYS A 110 0.26 -22.11 12.25
N GLN A 111 1.20 -22.36 11.33
CA GLN A 111 1.96 -23.62 11.30
C GLN A 111 2.89 -23.77 12.51
N LYS A 112 3.44 -22.66 13.03
CA LYS A 112 4.27 -22.64 14.25
C LYS A 112 3.47 -22.92 15.52
N ASN A 113 2.14 -22.71 15.52
CA ASN A 113 1.31 -22.95 16.70
C ASN A 113 1.23 -24.44 17.06
N ALA A 114 1.80 -24.81 18.22
CA ALA A 114 1.83 -26.19 18.70
C ALA A 114 0.47 -26.70 19.20
N ALA A 115 -0.47 -25.81 19.52
CA ALA A 115 -1.81 -26.18 19.99
C ALA A 115 -2.70 -26.75 18.87
N ILE A 116 -2.33 -26.52 17.61
CA ILE A 116 -3.06 -27.05 16.45
C ILE A 116 -2.59 -28.47 16.15
N ALA A 117 -3.52 -29.42 16.19
CA ALA A 117 -3.26 -30.82 15.87
C ALA A 117 -2.63 -30.98 14.48
N LYS A 118 -1.55 -31.77 14.39
CA LYS A 118 -0.77 -31.94 13.15
C LYS A 118 -1.61 -32.39 11.95
N ALA A 119 -2.62 -33.24 12.19
CA ALA A 119 -3.46 -33.81 11.14
C ALA A 119 -4.39 -32.77 10.45
N SER A 120 -4.77 -31.69 11.14
CA SER A 120 -5.62 -30.61 10.58
C SER A 120 -4.84 -29.34 10.25
N LYS A 121 -3.56 -29.27 10.66
CA LYS A 121 -2.74 -28.04 10.61
C LYS A 121 -2.65 -27.43 9.21
N GLU A 122 -2.34 -28.21 8.19
CA GLU A 122 -2.14 -27.65 6.84
C GLU A 122 -3.43 -27.03 6.28
N ASN A 123 -4.54 -27.78 6.30
CA ASN A 123 -5.82 -27.31 5.77
C ASN A 123 -6.38 -26.13 6.58
N LEU A 124 -6.26 -26.18 7.91
CA LEU A 124 -6.67 -25.09 8.78
C LEU A 124 -5.85 -23.81 8.49
N CYS A 125 -4.53 -23.92 8.40
CA CYS A 125 -3.67 -22.77 8.16
C CYS A 125 -3.84 -22.19 6.76
N ASN A 126 -4.08 -23.02 5.74
CA ASN A 126 -4.41 -22.55 4.39
C ASN A 126 -5.73 -21.77 4.39
N CYS A 127 -6.78 -22.32 4.99
CA CYS A 127 -8.08 -21.65 5.09
C CYS A 127 -7.97 -20.32 5.85
N MET A 128 -7.27 -20.31 6.98
CA MET A 128 -7.08 -19.11 7.81
C MET A 128 -6.31 -18.03 7.04
N ALA A 129 -5.21 -18.40 6.38
CA ALA A 129 -4.42 -17.51 5.56
C ALA A 129 -5.25 -16.87 4.44
N GLU A 130 -5.95 -17.68 3.65
CA GLU A 130 -6.78 -17.22 2.54
C GLU A 130 -7.85 -16.23 3.02
N LYS A 131 -8.62 -16.59 4.06
CA LYS A 131 -9.66 -15.71 4.60
C LYS A 131 -9.11 -14.40 5.14
N THR A 132 -7.97 -14.43 5.82
CA THR A 132 -7.34 -13.22 6.36
C THR A 132 -6.76 -12.35 5.25
N GLY A 133 -6.15 -12.93 4.22
CA GLY A 133 -5.71 -12.20 3.04
C GLY A 133 -6.87 -11.53 2.30
N LEU A 134 -7.97 -12.24 2.07
CA LEU A 134 -9.17 -11.68 1.41
C LEU A 134 -9.81 -10.55 2.21
N TRP A 135 -9.81 -10.65 3.53
CA TRP A 135 -10.24 -9.55 4.39
C TRP A 135 -9.30 -8.35 4.27
N PHE A 136 -7.97 -8.60 4.23
CA PHE A 136 -6.99 -7.53 4.09
C PHE A 136 -7.15 -6.77 2.78
N THR A 137 -7.54 -7.43 1.68
CA THR A 137 -7.87 -6.74 0.42
C THR A 137 -8.99 -5.71 0.58
N LYS A 138 -9.93 -5.94 1.49
CA LYS A 138 -11.11 -5.08 1.70
C LYS A 138 -10.84 -3.99 2.74
N GLU A 139 -10.31 -4.38 3.89
CA GLU A 139 -10.18 -3.50 5.05
C GLU A 139 -8.75 -2.97 5.25
N GLY A 140 -7.77 -3.57 4.57
CA GLY A 140 -6.34 -3.33 4.78
C GLY A 140 -5.94 -1.89 4.53
N ARG A 141 -6.60 -1.17 3.60
CA ARG A 141 -6.29 0.24 3.34
C ARG A 141 -6.60 1.13 4.55
N ALA A 142 -7.76 0.96 5.16
CA ALA A 142 -8.15 1.73 6.34
C ALA A 142 -7.26 1.38 7.53
N LEU A 143 -6.98 0.09 7.73
CA LEU A 143 -6.06 -0.38 8.76
C LEU A 143 -4.64 0.20 8.58
N MET A 144 -4.07 0.10 7.38
CA MET A 144 -2.73 0.60 7.06
C MET A 144 -2.64 2.12 7.29
N GLN A 145 -3.64 2.87 6.85
CA GLN A 145 -3.68 4.32 7.05
C GLN A 145 -3.63 4.69 8.54
N ARG A 146 -4.42 4.02 9.36
CA ARG A 146 -4.43 4.24 10.81
C ARG A 146 -3.08 3.89 11.42
N VAL A 147 -2.51 2.73 11.06
CA VAL A 147 -1.21 2.28 11.58
C VAL A 147 -0.10 3.28 11.23
N ILE A 148 -0.05 3.79 10.01
CA ILE A 148 0.93 4.81 9.58
C ILE A 148 0.73 6.11 10.38
N ASN A 149 -0.50 6.51 10.66
CA ASN A 149 -0.79 7.73 11.44
C ASN A 149 -0.38 7.57 12.92
N GLU A 150 -0.57 6.39 13.49
CA GLU A 150 -0.19 6.07 14.88
C GLU A 150 1.32 5.86 15.03
N ASN A 151 2.02 5.53 13.93
CA ASN A 151 3.45 5.23 13.90
C ASN A 151 4.17 6.07 12.83
N PRO A 152 4.26 7.40 12.99
CA PRO A 152 4.73 8.30 11.93
C PRO A 152 6.17 8.00 11.47
N ASP A 153 7.02 7.47 12.35
CA ASP A 153 8.42 7.16 12.06
C ASP A 153 8.65 5.74 11.53
N VAL A 154 7.58 4.94 11.36
CA VAL A 154 7.72 3.58 10.83
C VAL A 154 8.08 3.62 9.34
N PHE A 155 9.09 2.84 8.96
CA PHE A 155 9.45 2.61 7.57
C PHE A 155 8.68 1.43 6.97
N ASP A 156 8.64 0.30 7.68
CA ASP A 156 7.86 -0.89 7.30
C ASP A 156 6.70 -1.08 8.29
N PRO A 157 5.45 -0.77 7.89
CA PRO A 157 4.29 -0.86 8.78
C PRO A 157 3.74 -2.28 8.94
N ILE A 158 4.32 -3.32 8.32
CA ILE A 158 3.79 -4.69 8.39
C ILE A 158 3.71 -5.21 9.82
N ASP A 159 4.78 -5.05 10.60
CA ASP A 159 4.79 -5.56 11.98
C ASP A 159 3.73 -4.83 12.85
N PRO A 160 3.64 -3.48 12.86
CA PRO A 160 2.55 -2.79 13.55
C PRO A 160 1.14 -3.16 13.06
N VAL A 161 0.97 -3.42 11.75
CA VAL A 161 -0.30 -3.91 11.18
C VAL A 161 -0.66 -5.26 11.78
N MET A 162 0.27 -6.21 11.81
CA MET A 162 0.04 -7.55 12.36
C MET A 162 -0.21 -7.54 13.86
N GLU A 163 0.42 -6.62 14.58
CA GLU A 163 0.26 -6.46 16.02
C GLU A 163 -1.03 -5.73 16.41
N SER A 164 -1.71 -5.08 15.47
CA SER A 164 -2.95 -4.34 15.71
C SER A 164 -4.09 -5.23 16.27
N PRO A 165 -4.92 -4.71 17.18
CA PRO A 165 -6.08 -5.43 17.71
C PRO A 165 -7.05 -5.91 16.62
N GLU A 166 -7.28 -5.09 15.59
CA GLU A 166 -8.18 -5.41 14.49
C GLU A 166 -7.68 -6.59 13.66
N PHE A 167 -6.40 -6.60 13.30
CA PHE A 167 -5.81 -7.71 12.56
C PHE A 167 -5.85 -9.01 13.38
N LYS A 168 -5.43 -8.97 14.65
CA LYS A 168 -5.46 -10.13 15.55
C LYS A 168 -6.87 -10.69 15.72
N THR A 169 -7.84 -9.82 15.98
CA THR A 169 -9.24 -10.21 16.16
C THR A 169 -9.80 -10.85 14.91
N GLN A 170 -9.58 -10.24 13.73
CA GLN A 170 -10.08 -10.82 12.49
C GLN A 170 -9.39 -12.13 12.13
N SER A 171 -8.07 -12.21 12.30
CA SER A 171 -7.30 -13.43 12.04
C SER A 171 -7.80 -14.59 12.92
N TYR A 172 -8.08 -14.32 14.20
CA TYR A 172 -8.69 -15.28 15.11
C TYR A 172 -10.11 -15.70 14.68
N ASN A 173 -10.96 -14.74 14.30
CA ASN A 173 -12.31 -15.05 13.80
C ASN A 173 -12.27 -15.93 12.53
N ASN A 174 -11.32 -15.68 11.63
CA ASN A 174 -11.11 -16.48 10.44
C ASN A 174 -10.65 -17.91 10.80
N MET A 175 -9.77 -18.06 11.79
CA MET A 175 -9.39 -19.38 12.32
C MET A 175 -10.61 -20.15 12.83
N LEU A 176 -11.45 -19.52 13.67
CA LEU A 176 -12.66 -20.15 14.20
C LEU A 176 -13.63 -20.56 13.08
N ALA A 177 -13.82 -19.69 12.08
CA ALA A 177 -14.65 -20.00 10.92
C ALA A 177 -14.12 -21.23 10.14
N CYS A 178 -12.80 -21.35 9.99
CA CYS A 178 -12.16 -22.49 9.35
C CYS A 178 -12.25 -23.78 10.18
N MET A 179 -12.28 -23.68 11.51
CA MET A 179 -12.51 -24.84 12.38
C MET A 179 -13.97 -25.31 12.35
N ALA A 180 -14.92 -24.38 12.26
CA ALA A 180 -16.35 -24.68 12.25
C ALA A 180 -16.83 -25.23 10.89
N GLY A 181 -16.23 -24.79 9.78
CA GLY A 181 -16.47 -25.34 8.46
C GLY A 181 -15.56 -26.54 8.21
N GLY A 182 -16.04 -27.76 8.45
CA GLY A 182 -15.33 -28.97 8.06
C GLY A 182 -14.91 -28.87 6.58
N HIS A 183 -13.60 -28.92 6.33
CA HIS A 183 -12.97 -28.77 5.02
C HIS A 183 -13.73 -29.60 3.97
N LYS A 184 -14.56 -28.93 3.15
CA LYS A 184 -15.12 -29.50 1.92
C LYS A 184 -14.30 -28.99 0.75
#